data_AF-A0A529NT97-F1
#
_entry.id   AF-A0A529NT97-F1
#
_cell.length_a   1.000
_cell.length_b   1.000
_cell.length_c   1.000
_cell.angle_alpha   90.00
_cell.angle_beta   90.00
_cell.angle_gamma   90.00
#
_symmetry.space_group_name_H-M   'P 1'
#
loop_
_entity.id
_entity.type
_entity.pdbx_description
1 polymer ?
#
loop_
_entity_poly.entity_id
_entity_poly.type
_entity_poly.pdbx_seq_one_letter_code
_entity_poly.pdbx_strand_id
1 'polypeptide(L)'
;IISCVRVGGLEAYADDIRIPLKYGIDQCVGDTICAGGILYGQRNIPVILDFCKDIREVAATGAKFLNYANPMAMNTWAAIEYGKVDTVGLCHGVQHGAEQIAEVLGAKSPRELDYVCSGINHQTWFIELKLNGRPIGKDELVAAFEAHPVYSKQEKLRIDVLKRFGVYSTESNGHLSEYLPWYRKRPDEITRWIDMSDWIHGETGGYLRYST
;
A
#
# COMPACT_ATOMS: atom_id res chain seq x y z
N ILE A 1 15.16 16.90 3.48
CA ILE A 1 15.81 15.60 3.78
C ILE A 1 14.89 14.50 3.27
N ILE A 2 15.40 13.51 2.54
CA ILE A 2 14.59 12.40 1.99
C ILE A 2 15.08 11.10 2.62
N SER A 3 14.17 10.30 3.19
CA SER A 3 14.46 8.96 3.69
C SER A 3 13.80 7.90 2.81
N CYS A 4 14.62 7.00 2.30
CA CYS A 4 14.23 5.76 1.63
C CYS A 4 14.89 4.54 2.31
N VAL A 5 15.15 4.64 3.62
CA VAL A 5 15.89 3.63 4.38
C VAL A 5 15.12 2.29 4.45
N ARG A 6 15.85 1.18 4.47
CA ARG A 6 15.33 -0.13 4.88
C ARG A 6 16.12 -0.64 6.08
N VAL A 7 15.61 -0.36 7.28
CA VAL A 7 16.32 -0.72 8.51
C VAL A 7 16.38 -2.24 8.68
N GLY A 8 17.60 -2.78 8.80
CA GLY A 8 17.87 -4.22 8.86
C GLY A 8 18.00 -4.91 7.49
N GLY A 9 17.88 -4.17 6.39
CA GLY A 9 18.08 -4.71 5.04
C GLY A 9 17.14 -5.86 4.68
N LEU A 10 17.57 -6.71 3.74
CA LEU A 10 16.81 -7.88 3.31
C LEU A 10 16.88 -9.04 4.31
N GLU A 11 17.93 -9.12 5.12
CA GLU A 11 18.11 -10.18 6.12
C GLU A 11 17.03 -10.09 7.21
N ALA A 12 16.86 -8.92 7.83
CA ALA A 12 15.79 -8.74 8.83
C ALA A 12 14.40 -8.84 8.19
N TYR A 13 14.24 -8.38 6.94
CA TYR A 13 12.98 -8.50 6.22
C TYR A 13 12.61 -9.97 5.94
N ALA A 14 13.58 -10.83 5.65
CA ALA A 14 13.34 -12.25 5.49
C ALA A 14 12.74 -12.86 6.76
N ASP A 15 13.16 -12.40 7.94
CA ASP A 15 12.62 -12.83 9.23
C ASP A 15 11.23 -12.23 9.53
N ASP A 16 10.97 -10.99 9.13
CA ASP A 16 9.65 -10.35 9.22
C ASP A 16 8.56 -11.15 8.44
N ILE A 17 8.97 -11.93 7.42
CA ILE A 17 8.09 -12.84 6.67
C ILE A 17 8.12 -14.27 7.21
N ARG A 18 9.32 -14.84 7.38
CA ARG A 18 9.52 -16.26 7.72
C ARG A 18 9.02 -16.61 9.12
N ILE A 19 9.23 -15.72 10.10
CA ILE A 19 8.83 -15.98 11.48
C ILE A 19 7.31 -16.04 11.59
N PRO A 20 6.52 -15.04 11.13
CA PRO A 20 5.06 -15.14 11.17
C PRO A 20 4.51 -16.34 10.39
N LEU A 21 5.10 -16.67 9.24
CA LEU A 21 4.66 -17.80 8.42
C LEU A 21 4.80 -19.14 9.16
N LYS A 22 5.84 -19.32 9.99
CA LYS A 22 5.99 -20.51 10.87
C LYS A 22 4.79 -20.70 11.82
N TYR A 23 4.11 -19.63 12.18
CA TYR A 23 2.93 -19.65 13.05
C TYR A 23 1.60 -19.58 12.27
N GLY A 24 1.63 -19.76 10.94
CA GLY A 24 0.44 -19.73 10.09
C GLY A 24 -0.07 -18.32 9.77
N ILE A 25 0.74 -17.29 9.97
CA ILE A 25 0.40 -15.91 9.58
C ILE A 25 0.96 -15.66 8.19
N ASP A 26 0.06 -15.69 7.20
CA ASP A 26 0.39 -15.46 5.80
C ASP A 26 0.39 -13.95 5.47
N GLN A 27 1.47 -13.48 4.84
CA GLN A 27 1.70 -12.10 4.42
C GLN A 27 2.20 -12.08 2.98
N CYS A 28 1.77 -11.11 2.18
CA CYS A 28 2.30 -10.88 0.83
C CYS A 28 3.59 -10.05 0.87
N VAL A 29 3.50 -8.90 1.55
CA VAL A 29 4.53 -7.85 1.62
C VAL A 29 5.03 -7.70 3.04
N GLY A 30 4.14 -7.63 4.04
CA GLY A 30 4.52 -7.60 5.46
C GLY A 30 5.41 -6.41 5.86
N ASP A 31 5.36 -5.29 5.14
CA ASP A 31 6.20 -4.10 5.42
C ASP A 31 5.42 -2.93 6.04
N THR A 32 4.10 -3.05 6.13
CA THR A 32 3.22 -1.94 6.52
C THR A 32 2.39 -2.27 7.76
N ILE A 33 1.71 -3.41 7.75
CA ILE A 33 0.91 -3.93 8.86
C ILE A 33 1.21 -5.43 9.03
N CYS A 34 0.33 -6.19 9.67
CA CYS A 34 0.54 -7.58 10.08
C CYS A 34 1.74 -7.74 11.02
N ALA A 35 2.10 -8.98 11.33
CA ALA A 35 3.20 -9.27 12.24
C ALA A 35 4.53 -8.70 11.71
N GLY A 36 4.80 -8.85 10.40
CA GLY A 36 5.99 -8.32 9.75
C GLY A 36 6.08 -6.80 9.82
N GLY A 37 5.01 -6.08 9.50
CA GLY A 37 5.00 -4.62 9.55
C GLY A 37 5.14 -4.07 10.97
N ILE A 38 4.63 -4.77 11.99
CA ILE A 38 4.84 -4.40 13.40
C ILE A 38 6.30 -4.61 13.81
N LEU A 39 6.89 -5.77 13.50
CA LEU A 39 8.31 -6.05 13.76
C LEU A 39 9.22 -5.03 13.05
N TYR A 40 8.89 -4.71 11.80
CA TYR A 40 9.60 -3.74 11.00
C TYR A 40 9.45 -2.32 11.57
N GLY A 41 8.25 -1.92 11.99
CA GLY A 41 7.99 -0.65 12.65
C GLY A 41 8.77 -0.47 13.94
N GLN A 42 8.77 -1.48 14.82
CA GLN A 42 9.55 -1.47 16.06
C GLN A 42 11.04 -1.27 15.81
N ARG A 43 11.55 -1.84 14.71
CA ARG A 43 12.95 -1.69 14.30
C ARG A 43 13.25 -0.32 13.66
N ASN A 44 12.30 0.26 12.92
CA ASN A 44 12.50 1.54 12.24
C ASN A 44 12.39 2.75 13.18
N ILE A 45 11.43 2.74 14.10
CA ILE A 45 11.10 3.93 14.90
C ILE A 45 12.33 4.53 15.61
N PRO A 46 13.20 3.75 16.29
CA PRO A 46 14.42 4.32 16.90
C PRO A 46 15.31 5.06 15.90
N VAL A 47 15.52 4.48 14.71
CA VAL A 47 16.35 5.08 13.65
C VAL A 47 15.71 6.35 13.09
N ILE A 48 14.38 6.35 12.91
CA ILE A 48 13.65 7.55 12.49
C ILE A 48 13.80 8.67 13.52
N LEU A 49 13.80 8.37 14.82
CA LEU A 49 13.99 9.37 15.87
C LEU A 49 15.44 9.90 15.91
N ASP A 50 16.43 9.06 15.61
CA ASP A 50 17.82 9.49 15.43
C ASP A 50 17.94 10.45 14.24
N PHE A 51 17.32 10.14 13.10
CA PHE A 51 17.27 11.07 11.97
C PHE A 51 16.59 12.39 12.34
N CYS A 52 15.50 12.32 13.11
CA CYS A 52 14.82 13.53 13.57
C CYS A 52 15.73 14.38 14.49
N LYS A 53 16.54 13.73 15.34
CA LYS A 53 17.52 14.42 16.17
C LYS A 53 18.55 15.15 15.30
N ASP A 54 19.14 14.47 14.33
CA ASP A 54 20.12 15.08 13.42
C ASP A 54 19.50 16.25 12.65
N ILE A 55 18.28 16.09 12.13
CA ILE A 55 17.56 17.17 11.43
C ILE A 55 17.40 18.39 12.33
N ARG A 56 17.03 18.22 13.60
CA ARG A 56 16.89 19.36 14.53
C ARG A 56 18.22 20.01 14.89
N GLU A 57 19.31 19.25 14.90
CA GLU A 57 20.63 19.76 15.28
C GLU A 57 21.35 20.48 14.13
N VAL A 58 21.21 20.00 12.89
CA VAL A 58 22.06 20.47 11.78
C VAL A 58 21.32 20.95 10.53
N ALA A 59 20.01 20.70 10.39
CA ALA A 59 19.31 21.12 9.19
C ALA A 59 18.98 22.62 9.22
N ALA A 60 18.88 23.22 8.03
CA ALA A 60 18.42 24.59 7.88
C ALA A 60 16.96 24.74 8.35
N THR A 61 16.63 25.91 8.93
CA THR A 61 15.27 26.24 9.35
C THR A 61 14.26 26.04 8.21
N GLY A 62 13.16 25.36 8.51
CA GLY A 62 12.10 25.06 7.53
C GLY A 62 12.37 23.84 6.65
N ALA A 63 13.45 23.10 6.89
CA ALA A 63 13.70 21.85 6.19
C ALA A 63 12.61 20.80 6.49
N LYS A 64 12.03 20.23 5.42
CA LYS A 64 11.08 19.11 5.53
C LYS A 64 11.79 17.77 5.55
N PHE A 65 11.22 16.83 6.29
CA PHE A 65 11.55 15.42 6.20
C PHE A 65 10.55 14.69 5.31
N LEU A 66 11.00 14.19 4.17
CA LEU A 66 10.19 13.44 3.22
C LEU A 66 10.46 11.95 3.40
N ASN A 67 9.49 11.21 3.93
CA ASN A 67 9.64 9.79 4.23
C ASN A 67 8.94 8.92 3.19
N TYR A 68 9.73 8.15 2.44
CA TYR A 68 9.28 7.05 1.58
C TYR A 68 9.43 5.68 2.24
N ALA A 69 10.17 5.58 3.37
CA ALA A 69 10.42 4.31 4.03
C ALA A 69 9.17 3.77 4.74
N ASN A 70 8.87 2.50 4.50
CA ASN A 70 7.85 1.76 5.23
C ASN A 70 8.33 1.31 6.63
N PRO A 71 7.41 1.08 7.60
CA PRO A 71 5.97 1.31 7.53
C PRO A 71 5.64 2.82 7.59
N MET A 72 5.16 3.39 6.46
CA MET A 72 5.14 4.83 6.28
C MET A 72 4.32 5.54 7.37
N ALA A 73 3.18 4.97 7.74
CA ALA A 73 2.27 5.59 8.71
C ALA A 73 2.92 5.67 10.09
N MET A 74 3.55 4.59 10.55
CA MET A 74 4.21 4.54 11.85
C MET A 74 5.46 5.43 11.88
N ASN A 75 6.27 5.39 10.81
CA ASN A 75 7.49 6.21 10.70
C ASN A 75 7.16 7.70 10.69
N THR A 76 6.22 8.13 9.85
CA THR A 76 5.79 9.53 9.75
C THR A 76 5.14 9.98 11.05
N TRP A 77 4.31 9.14 11.69
CA TRP A 77 3.74 9.46 13.00
C TRP A 77 4.85 9.65 14.04
N ALA A 78 5.81 8.72 14.13
CA ALA A 78 6.90 8.85 15.09
C ALA A 78 7.73 10.12 14.88
N ALA A 79 8.03 10.48 13.65
CA ALA A 79 8.77 11.69 13.30
C ALA A 79 8.02 12.98 13.67
N ILE A 80 6.71 13.03 13.45
CA ILE A 80 5.87 14.19 13.80
C ILE A 80 5.68 14.27 15.31
N GLU A 81 5.18 13.20 15.93
CA GLU A 81 4.74 13.22 17.32
C GLU A 81 5.91 13.21 18.29
N TYR A 82 6.92 12.38 18.08
CA TYR A 82 8.03 12.25 19.03
C TYR A 82 9.30 12.94 18.51
N GLY A 83 9.53 12.90 17.19
CA GLY A 83 10.64 13.57 16.55
C GLY A 83 10.47 15.09 16.42
N LYS A 84 9.24 15.62 16.51
CA LYS A 84 8.93 17.05 16.36
C LYS A 84 9.58 17.67 15.10
N VAL A 85 9.60 16.92 14.01
CA VAL A 85 10.11 17.37 12.70
C VAL A 85 8.95 17.51 11.71
N ASP A 86 8.95 18.58 10.91
CA ASP A 86 8.01 18.81 9.82
C ASP A 86 8.18 17.71 8.75
N THR A 87 7.30 16.71 8.81
CA THR A 87 7.44 15.45 8.07
C THR A 87 6.26 15.22 7.15
N VAL A 88 6.54 14.80 5.92
CA VAL A 88 5.55 14.36 4.93
C VAL A 88 5.86 12.92 4.52
N GLY A 89 4.89 12.03 4.67
CA GLY A 89 4.96 10.67 4.13
C GLY A 89 4.56 10.66 2.66
N LEU A 90 5.29 9.91 1.83
CA LEU A 90 5.05 9.83 0.38
C LEU A 90 4.94 8.35 -0.04
N CYS A 91 3.93 8.06 -0.85
CA CYS A 91 3.68 6.76 -1.45
C CYS A 91 3.06 6.94 -2.85
N HIS A 92 3.16 5.94 -3.71
CA HIS A 92 2.75 5.99 -5.12
C HIS A 92 1.44 5.24 -5.43
N GLY A 93 0.79 4.62 -4.42
CA GLY A 93 -0.40 3.78 -4.64
C GLY A 93 -1.58 4.51 -5.28
N VAL A 94 -1.77 5.81 -4.98
CA VAL A 94 -2.85 6.61 -5.58
C VAL A 94 -2.68 6.75 -7.09
N GLN A 95 -1.45 7.00 -7.54
CA GLN A 95 -1.13 7.21 -8.95
C GLN A 95 -1.41 5.94 -9.76
N HIS A 96 -0.91 4.80 -9.31
CA HIS A 96 -1.17 3.51 -9.99
C HIS A 96 -2.66 3.15 -9.98
N GLY A 97 -3.36 3.35 -8.86
CA GLY A 97 -4.81 3.12 -8.80
C GLY A 97 -5.59 4.00 -9.77
N ALA A 98 -5.20 5.26 -9.92
CA ALA A 98 -5.84 6.19 -10.85
C ALA A 98 -5.57 5.82 -12.31
N GLU A 99 -4.36 5.37 -12.64
CA GLU A 99 -4.00 4.85 -13.97
C GLU A 99 -4.86 3.63 -14.33
N GLN A 100 -5.02 2.68 -13.41
CA GLN A 100 -5.89 1.52 -13.62
C GLN A 100 -7.36 1.92 -13.83
N ILE A 101 -7.88 2.85 -13.02
CA ILE A 101 -9.26 3.35 -13.17
C ILE A 101 -9.45 4.04 -14.52
N ALA A 102 -8.50 4.89 -14.93
CA ALA A 102 -8.54 5.59 -16.21
C ALA A 102 -8.55 4.59 -17.38
N GLU A 103 -7.73 3.54 -17.31
CA GLU A 103 -7.65 2.49 -18.32
C GLU A 103 -8.97 1.72 -18.45
N VAL A 104 -9.54 1.21 -17.34
CA VAL A 104 -10.78 0.42 -17.41
C VAL A 104 -11.99 1.25 -17.85
N LEU A 105 -11.98 2.55 -17.59
CA LEU A 105 -13.01 3.48 -18.04
C LEU A 105 -12.78 4.00 -19.47
N GLY A 106 -11.67 3.62 -20.11
CA GLY A 106 -11.35 4.02 -21.48
C GLY A 106 -10.99 5.50 -21.64
N ALA A 107 -10.44 6.12 -20.58
CA ALA A 107 -9.93 7.49 -20.65
C ALA A 107 -8.77 7.57 -21.66
N LYS A 108 -8.76 8.62 -22.48
CA LYS A 108 -7.69 8.80 -23.50
C LYS A 108 -6.48 9.55 -22.96
N SER A 109 -6.64 10.19 -21.81
CA SER A 109 -5.63 11.00 -21.15
C SER A 109 -5.82 10.93 -19.63
N PRO A 110 -4.75 10.89 -18.83
CA PRO A 110 -4.84 10.96 -17.36
C PRO A 110 -5.57 12.20 -16.84
N ARG A 111 -5.66 13.27 -17.64
CA ARG A 111 -6.36 14.51 -17.29
C ARG A 111 -7.87 14.41 -17.35
N GLU A 112 -8.42 13.34 -17.94
CA GLU A 112 -9.87 13.14 -18.02
C GLU A 112 -10.45 12.58 -16.71
N LEU A 113 -9.61 12.01 -15.84
CA LEU A 113 -10.04 11.43 -14.57
C LEU A 113 -9.75 12.41 -13.42
N ASP A 114 -10.81 12.96 -12.82
CA ASP A 114 -10.74 13.68 -11.56
C ASP A 114 -11.12 12.76 -10.41
N TYR A 115 -10.40 12.86 -9.29
CA TYR A 115 -10.66 11.99 -8.14
C TYR A 115 -10.30 12.64 -6.81
N VAL A 116 -10.96 12.16 -5.76
CA VAL A 116 -10.63 12.48 -4.36
C VAL A 116 -10.31 11.17 -3.63
N CYS A 117 -9.21 11.18 -2.90
CA CYS A 117 -8.73 10.05 -2.11
C CYS A 117 -8.72 10.37 -0.62
N SER A 118 -9.05 9.39 0.22
CA SER A 118 -8.95 9.53 1.68
C SER A 118 -8.63 8.19 2.35
N GLY A 119 -7.84 8.23 3.42
CA GLY A 119 -7.44 7.05 4.21
C GLY A 119 -6.04 7.18 4.80
N ILE A 120 -5.41 6.03 5.06
CA ILE A 120 -4.04 5.93 5.57
C ILE A 120 -3.15 5.23 4.53
N ASN A 121 -1.83 5.30 4.68
CA ASN A 121 -0.92 4.61 3.76
C ASN A 121 -1.30 3.14 3.54
N HIS A 122 -1.30 2.71 2.27
CA HIS A 122 -1.74 1.39 1.78
C HIS A 122 -3.17 0.99 2.14
N GLN A 123 -3.98 1.92 2.66
CA GLN A 123 -5.42 1.77 2.90
C GLN A 123 -6.14 3.09 2.63
N THR A 124 -5.84 3.68 1.48
CA THR A 124 -6.48 4.87 0.93
C THR A 124 -7.54 4.43 -0.09
N TRP A 125 -8.60 5.23 -0.25
CA TRP A 125 -9.77 4.90 -1.05
C TRP A 125 -10.13 6.04 -1.99
N PHE A 126 -10.53 5.72 -3.23
CA PHE A 126 -11.14 6.65 -4.17
C PHE A 126 -12.60 6.91 -3.74
N ILE A 127 -12.83 8.02 -3.05
CA ILE A 127 -14.15 8.38 -2.50
C ILE A 127 -14.99 9.22 -3.47
N GLU A 128 -14.34 9.88 -4.44
CA GLU A 128 -15.00 10.52 -5.57
C GLU A 128 -14.24 10.21 -6.86
N LEU A 129 -14.97 9.96 -7.93
CA LEU A 129 -14.45 9.72 -9.28
C LEU A 129 -15.32 10.46 -10.31
N LYS A 130 -14.68 11.19 -11.22
CA LYS A 130 -15.34 11.80 -12.37
C LYS A 130 -14.51 11.55 -13.62
N LEU A 131 -15.16 11.12 -14.70
CA LEU A 131 -14.56 11.03 -16.02
C LEU A 131 -15.12 12.14 -16.90
N ASN A 132 -14.27 13.05 -17.37
CA ASN A 132 -14.67 14.23 -18.14
C ASN A 132 -15.78 15.03 -17.41
N GLY A 133 -15.64 15.20 -16.10
CA GLY A 133 -16.60 15.87 -15.23
C GLY A 133 -17.87 15.06 -14.88
N ARG A 134 -18.10 13.89 -15.51
CA ARG A 134 -19.25 13.02 -15.20
C ARG A 134 -18.92 12.11 -14.01
N PRO A 135 -19.73 12.11 -12.93
CA PRO A 135 -19.53 11.17 -11.82
C PRO A 135 -19.57 9.71 -12.27
N ILE A 136 -18.64 8.92 -11.74
CA ILE A 136 -18.58 7.47 -11.95
C ILE A 136 -19.09 6.78 -10.70
N GLY A 137 -20.14 5.99 -10.87
CA GLY A 137 -20.74 5.21 -9.80
C GLY A 137 -20.04 3.86 -9.59
N LYS A 138 -20.29 3.27 -8.43
CA LYS A 138 -19.83 1.92 -8.06
C LYS A 138 -20.11 0.88 -9.14
N ASP A 139 -21.36 0.77 -9.61
CA ASP A 139 -21.76 -0.31 -10.51
C ASP A 139 -21.09 -0.20 -11.88
N GLU A 140 -20.91 1.04 -12.38
CA GLU A 140 -20.14 1.32 -13.59
C GLU A 140 -18.68 0.93 -13.42
N LEU A 141 -18.05 1.31 -12.30
CA LEU A 141 -16.65 0.97 -12.02
C LEU A 141 -16.44 -0.53 -11.88
N VAL A 142 -17.34 -1.23 -11.20
CA VAL A 142 -17.31 -2.70 -11.08
C VAL A 142 -17.39 -3.33 -12.46
N ALA A 143 -18.38 -2.94 -13.28
CA ALA A 143 -18.54 -3.48 -14.62
C ALA A 143 -17.31 -3.25 -15.50
N ALA A 144 -16.69 -2.07 -15.41
CA ALA A 144 -15.47 -1.73 -16.13
C ALA A 144 -14.29 -2.64 -15.75
N PHE A 145 -14.04 -2.83 -14.44
CA PHE A 145 -12.97 -3.73 -13.98
C PHE A 145 -13.22 -5.20 -14.37
N GLU A 146 -14.47 -5.67 -14.27
CA GLU A 146 -14.81 -7.05 -14.63
C GLU A 146 -14.73 -7.32 -16.13
N ALA A 147 -14.99 -6.31 -16.97
CA ALA A 147 -14.83 -6.41 -18.42
C ALA A 147 -13.36 -6.36 -18.87
N HIS A 148 -12.45 -5.80 -18.05
CA HIS A 148 -11.05 -5.66 -18.42
C HIS A 148 -10.34 -7.02 -18.52
N PRO A 149 -9.66 -7.38 -19.63
CA PRO A 149 -9.15 -8.73 -19.87
C PRO A 149 -8.01 -9.17 -18.92
N VAL A 150 -7.37 -8.21 -18.28
CA VAL A 150 -6.23 -8.39 -17.36
C VAL A 150 -6.66 -8.17 -15.91
N TYR A 151 -7.16 -6.97 -15.58
CA TYR A 151 -7.47 -6.61 -14.19
C TYR A 151 -8.63 -7.41 -13.58
N SER A 152 -9.55 -7.94 -14.38
CA SER A 152 -10.58 -8.89 -13.89
C SER A 152 -9.98 -10.14 -13.24
N LYS A 153 -8.74 -10.50 -13.59
CA LYS A 153 -8.01 -11.65 -13.05
C LYS A 153 -7.03 -11.24 -11.94
N GLN A 154 -6.35 -10.10 -12.10
CA GLN A 154 -5.29 -9.66 -11.20
C GLN A 154 -5.82 -8.93 -9.94
N GLU A 155 -6.95 -8.22 -10.06
CA GLU A 155 -7.49 -7.35 -9.00
C GLU A 155 -8.75 -7.94 -8.35
N LYS A 156 -8.92 -9.27 -8.37
CA LYS A 156 -10.11 -10.00 -7.86
C LYS A 156 -10.52 -9.54 -6.45
N LEU A 157 -9.55 -9.31 -5.57
CA LEU A 157 -9.79 -8.88 -4.20
C LEU A 157 -10.27 -7.43 -4.16
N ARG A 158 -9.59 -6.51 -4.86
CA ARG A 158 -10.02 -5.09 -4.91
C ARG A 158 -11.38 -4.92 -5.56
N ILE A 159 -11.73 -5.74 -6.56
CA ILE A 159 -13.07 -5.78 -7.16
C ILE A 159 -14.10 -6.27 -6.13
N ASP A 160 -13.82 -7.33 -5.36
CA ASP A 160 -14.73 -7.79 -4.29
C ASP A 160 -14.90 -6.74 -3.18
N VAL A 161 -13.82 -6.07 -2.79
CA VAL A 161 -13.86 -4.95 -1.85
C VAL A 161 -14.69 -3.79 -2.41
N LEU A 162 -14.49 -3.39 -3.68
CA LEU A 162 -15.30 -2.37 -4.34
C LEU A 162 -16.80 -2.74 -4.34
N LYS A 163 -17.14 -4.00 -4.61
CA LYS A 163 -18.52 -4.49 -4.53
C LYS A 163 -19.10 -4.41 -3.12
N ARG A 164 -18.31 -4.61 -2.07
CA ARG A 164 -18.77 -4.56 -0.67
C ARG A 164 -18.89 -3.16 -0.12
N PHE A 165 -17.86 -2.34 -0.33
CA PHE A 165 -17.71 -1.03 0.30
C PHE A 165 -18.16 0.13 -0.61
N GLY A 166 -18.26 -0.09 -1.92
CA GLY A 166 -18.67 0.91 -2.89
C GLY A 166 -17.57 1.87 -3.35
N VAL A 167 -16.36 1.72 -2.82
CA VAL A 167 -15.19 2.54 -3.16
C VAL A 167 -13.98 1.64 -3.47
N TYR A 168 -13.14 2.08 -4.41
CA TYR A 168 -11.96 1.33 -4.83
C TYR A 168 -10.77 1.70 -3.93
N SER A 169 -10.01 0.71 -3.47
CA SER A 169 -8.78 0.96 -2.68
C SER A 169 -7.64 1.34 -3.61
N THR A 170 -6.70 2.17 -3.18
CA THR A 170 -5.59 2.67 -4.01
C THR A 170 -4.49 1.64 -4.20
N GLU A 171 -4.22 0.82 -3.19
CA GLU A 171 -3.05 -0.04 -3.20
C GLU A 171 -3.34 -1.41 -3.82
N SER A 172 -2.29 -2.03 -4.36
CA SER A 172 -2.31 -3.34 -5.03
C SER A 172 -3.07 -4.44 -4.27
N ASN A 173 -3.59 -5.41 -5.03
CA ASN A 173 -4.30 -6.59 -4.52
C ASN A 173 -3.54 -7.27 -3.36
N GLY A 174 -2.20 -7.36 -3.46
CA GLY A 174 -1.34 -7.95 -2.44
C GLY A 174 -1.34 -7.20 -1.11
N HIS A 175 -1.11 -5.88 -1.11
CA HIS A 175 -1.15 -5.11 0.13
C HIS A 175 -2.55 -5.08 0.75
N LEU A 176 -3.60 -4.87 -0.05
CA LEU A 176 -4.96 -4.81 0.49
C LEU A 176 -5.37 -6.14 1.15
N SER A 177 -4.85 -7.26 0.66
CA SER A 177 -5.08 -8.58 1.25
C SER A 177 -4.60 -8.70 2.70
N GLU A 178 -3.65 -7.88 3.13
CA GLU A 178 -3.08 -7.87 4.48
C GLU A 178 -3.92 -7.06 5.47
N TYR A 179 -4.74 -6.12 4.98
CA TYR A 179 -5.57 -5.25 5.83
C TYR A 179 -6.90 -5.89 6.24
N LEU A 180 -7.34 -6.95 5.54
CA LEU A 180 -8.69 -7.47 5.65
C LEU A 180 -8.67 -8.95 6.08
N PRO A 181 -9.47 -9.33 7.10
CA PRO A 181 -9.35 -10.63 7.77
C PRO A 181 -9.87 -11.82 6.94
N TRP A 182 -10.35 -11.60 5.72
CA TRP A 182 -11.05 -12.62 4.91
C TRP A 182 -10.16 -13.34 3.91
N TYR A 183 -9.19 -12.64 3.32
CA TYR A 183 -8.55 -13.09 2.06
C TYR A 183 -7.31 -13.97 2.25
N ARG A 184 -6.57 -13.78 3.35
CA ARG A 184 -5.37 -14.58 3.68
C ARG A 184 -5.58 -15.55 4.83
N LYS A 185 -6.76 -15.56 5.45
CA LYS A 185 -7.06 -16.35 6.66
C LYS A 185 -7.17 -17.86 6.39
N ARG A 186 -7.59 -18.24 5.18
CA ARG A 186 -7.82 -19.63 4.77
C ARG A 186 -6.89 -19.94 3.59
N PRO A 187 -5.80 -20.71 3.78
CA PRO A 187 -4.82 -20.96 2.73
C PRO A 187 -5.39 -21.59 1.47
N ASP A 188 -6.39 -22.47 1.63
CA ASP A 188 -7.11 -23.14 0.54
C ASP A 188 -7.97 -22.18 -0.31
N GLU A 189 -8.26 -20.97 0.19
CA GLU A 189 -9.01 -19.96 -0.54
C GLU A 189 -8.12 -18.89 -1.20
N ILE A 190 -6.80 -18.89 -0.95
CA ILE A 190 -5.91 -17.82 -1.44
C ILE A 190 -6.00 -17.66 -2.96
N THR A 191 -5.97 -18.76 -3.71
CA THR A 191 -5.99 -18.75 -5.19
C THR A 191 -7.30 -18.23 -5.78
N ARG A 192 -8.38 -18.17 -4.98
CA ARG A 192 -9.64 -17.52 -5.37
C ARG A 192 -9.45 -16.02 -5.54
N TRP A 193 -8.65 -15.40 -4.68
CA TRP A 193 -8.50 -13.95 -4.55
C TRP A 193 -7.21 -13.40 -5.14
N ILE A 194 -6.19 -14.25 -5.17
CA ILE A 194 -4.83 -13.89 -5.55
C ILE A 194 -4.55 -14.51 -6.91
N ASP A 195 -3.97 -13.72 -7.80
CA ASP A 195 -3.37 -14.19 -9.02
C ASP A 195 -1.88 -14.44 -8.77
N MET A 196 -1.35 -15.57 -9.23
CA MET A 196 0.03 -15.98 -8.91
C MET A 196 1.01 -15.65 -10.04
N SER A 197 0.60 -14.86 -11.04
CA SER A 197 1.48 -14.50 -12.17
C SER A 197 2.53 -13.46 -11.80
N ASP A 198 2.30 -12.66 -10.75
CA ASP A 198 3.22 -11.66 -10.23
C ASP A 198 3.07 -11.55 -8.71
N TRP A 199 4.16 -11.21 -8.01
CA TRP A 199 4.17 -11.07 -6.56
C TRP A 199 3.18 -10.01 -6.07
N ILE A 200 3.03 -8.90 -6.82
CA ILE A 200 2.26 -7.73 -6.40
C ILE A 200 0.76 -8.03 -6.27
N HIS A 201 0.31 -9.11 -6.91
CA HIS A 201 -1.08 -9.57 -6.85
C HIS A 201 -1.42 -10.28 -5.53
N GLY A 202 -0.43 -10.64 -4.71
CA GLY A 202 -0.68 -11.18 -3.37
C GLY A 202 0.04 -12.47 -3.01
N GLU A 203 1.01 -12.90 -3.83
CA GLU A 203 1.76 -14.12 -3.58
C GLU A 203 2.36 -14.13 -2.16
N THR A 204 2.23 -15.24 -1.41
CA THR A 204 2.72 -15.34 -0.02
C THR A 204 4.23 -15.12 0.05
N GLY A 205 4.69 -14.09 0.75
CA GLY A 205 6.08 -13.65 0.78
C GLY A 205 6.63 -13.25 -0.60
N GLY A 206 5.74 -12.85 -1.51
CA GLY A 206 6.08 -12.55 -2.91
C GLY A 206 7.11 -11.45 -3.02
N TYR A 207 6.94 -10.36 -2.25
CA TYR A 207 7.87 -9.25 -2.34
C TYR A 207 9.29 -9.61 -1.88
N LEU A 208 9.42 -10.50 -0.88
CA LEU A 208 10.72 -11.02 -0.45
C LEU A 208 11.40 -11.79 -1.59
N ARG A 209 10.70 -12.72 -2.25
CA ARG A 209 11.25 -13.48 -3.39
C ARG A 209 11.62 -12.61 -4.58
N TYR A 210 10.87 -11.53 -4.82
CA TYR A 210 11.19 -10.59 -5.88
C TYR A 210 12.42 -9.71 -5.55
N SER A 211 12.66 -9.46 -4.26
CA SER A 211 13.73 -8.59 -3.77
C SER A 211 15.06 -9.33 -3.54
N THR A 212 15.09 -10.65 -3.63
CA THR A 212 16.25 -11.53 -3.40
C THR A 212 16.60 -12.33 -4.65
#